data_AF-A0A6G4XRP9-F1
#
_entry.id   AF-A0A6G4XRP9-F1
#
_cell.length_a   1.000
_cell.length_b   1.000
_cell.length_c   1.000
_cell.angle_alpha   90.00
_cell.angle_beta   90.00
_cell.angle_gamma   90.00
#
_symmetry.space_group_name_H-M   'P 1'
#
loop_
_entity.id
_entity.type
_entity.pdbx_description
1 polymer ?
#
loop_
_entity_poly.entity_id
_entity_poly.type
_entity_poly.pdbx_seq_one_letter_code
_entity_poly.pdbx_strand_id
1 'polypeptide(L)'
;MSNVVTMYSTPKGVEVRNPDKVRHTVNFSDASGPAPSAVYVERELPPGGIPAYRKARGSGARSFALWADDRRTARVATVTTLSATGGVARFQVVGAHGELLGTIVREKALRGGRLRTRWIVTQSDGLEAVGLKGRIVWWWMWWLLLPFMVLILVISVIDGTPGNEGGLARPPRRIRWRANGQVPLEFRSGGNKLHLHTPGVDWRLGAALITLLRSFGAGGWDAAKK
;
A
#
# COMPACT_ATOMS: atom_id res chain seq x y z
N MET A 1 -20.00 12.20 -5.32
CA MET A 1 -19.71 11.58 -4.01
C MET A 1 -18.44 10.77 -4.16
N SER A 2 -17.51 10.81 -3.20
CA SER A 2 -16.22 10.11 -3.27
C SER A 2 -16.12 9.07 -2.14
N ASN A 3 -15.96 7.79 -2.50
CA ASN A 3 -15.85 6.73 -1.49
C ASN A 3 -14.47 6.80 -0.83
N VAL A 4 -14.43 6.81 0.51
CA VAL A 4 -13.16 6.82 1.25
C VAL A 4 -12.90 5.43 1.83
N VAL A 5 -11.83 4.80 1.36
CA VAL A 5 -11.36 3.50 1.82
C VAL A 5 -10.21 3.72 2.80
N THR A 6 -10.30 3.18 4.00
CA THR A 6 -9.28 3.34 5.04
C THR A 6 -8.78 1.98 5.51
N MET A 7 -7.47 1.74 5.40
CA MET A 7 -6.89 0.49 5.94
C MET A 7 -6.44 0.69 7.38
N TYR A 8 -7.01 -0.12 8.26
CA TYR A 8 -6.60 -0.22 9.65
C TYR A 8 -5.73 -1.46 9.82
N SER A 9 -4.46 -1.26 10.15
CA SER A 9 -3.68 -2.32 10.78
C SER A 9 -3.99 -2.27 12.27
N THR A 10 -4.68 -3.28 12.80
CA THR A 10 -4.87 -3.43 14.25
C THR A 10 -3.50 -3.26 14.94
N PRO A 11 -3.41 -2.40 15.97
CA PRO A 11 -2.17 -2.21 16.70
C PRO A 11 -1.69 -3.52 17.32
N LYS A 12 -0.38 -3.61 17.51
CA LYS A 12 0.25 -4.67 18.29
C LYS A 12 -0.16 -4.48 19.76
N GLY A 13 -1.27 -5.06 20.21
CA GLY A 13 -1.61 -5.06 21.64
C GLY A 13 -3.07 -5.40 22.00
N VAL A 14 -3.21 -6.42 22.85
CA VAL A 14 -4.34 -6.74 23.74
C VAL A 14 -5.68 -7.13 23.10
N GLU A 15 -5.67 -7.97 22.07
CA GLU A 15 -6.85 -8.79 21.75
C GLU A 15 -6.47 -10.26 21.87
N VAL A 16 -7.27 -11.02 22.64
CA VAL A 16 -7.04 -12.44 22.93
C VAL A 16 -6.81 -13.17 21.61
N ARG A 17 -5.67 -13.83 21.53
CA ARG A 17 -5.05 -14.35 20.31
C ARG A 17 -5.86 -15.53 19.78
N ASN A 18 -6.89 -15.27 18.96
CA ASN A 18 -7.57 -16.32 18.24
C ASN A 18 -6.90 -16.56 16.87
N PRO A 19 -6.23 -17.70 16.63
CA PRO A 19 -5.62 -18.04 15.34
C PRO A 19 -6.64 -18.17 14.20
N ASP A 20 -7.93 -18.31 14.52
CA ASP A 20 -8.99 -18.50 13.54
C ASP A 20 -9.49 -17.19 12.93
N LYS A 21 -9.08 -16.04 13.46
CA LYS A 21 -9.52 -14.72 12.99
C LYS A 21 -8.48 -14.00 12.14
N VAL A 22 -8.94 -13.44 11.02
CA VAL A 22 -8.14 -12.56 10.18
C VAL A 22 -7.97 -11.18 10.84
N ARG A 23 -6.73 -10.72 10.97
CA ARG A 23 -6.38 -9.56 11.82
C ARG A 23 -6.46 -8.20 11.15
N HIS A 24 -6.15 -8.15 9.87
CA HIS A 24 -5.99 -6.89 9.16
C HIS A 24 -7.28 -6.54 8.46
N THR A 25 -7.71 -5.28 8.51
CA THR A 25 -9.02 -4.89 8.00
C THR A 25 -8.91 -3.61 7.18
N VAL A 26 -9.67 -3.54 6.10
CA VAL A 26 -9.91 -2.35 5.31
C VAL A 26 -11.36 -1.94 5.54
N ASN A 27 -11.57 -0.76 6.12
CA ASN A 27 -12.91 -0.23 6.39
C ASN A 27 -13.28 0.81 5.33
N PHE A 28 -14.57 0.94 5.08
CA PHE A 28 -15.12 1.88 4.12
C PHE A 28 -15.93 2.92 4.88
N SER A 29 -15.53 4.19 4.74
CA SER A 29 -16.21 5.32 5.35
C SER A 29 -16.86 6.16 4.27
N ASP A 30 -17.88 5.58 3.61
CA ASP A 30 -19.00 6.25 2.94
C ASP A 30 -19.93 5.14 2.41
N ALA A 31 -21.16 5.07 2.90
CA ALA A 31 -22.10 3.97 2.63
C ALA A 31 -22.91 4.14 1.32
N SER A 32 -22.51 5.07 0.44
CA SER A 32 -23.28 5.39 -0.77
C SER A 32 -23.15 4.38 -1.92
N GLY A 33 -22.38 3.30 -1.73
CA GLY A 33 -22.18 2.24 -2.73
C GLY A 33 -22.28 0.82 -2.13
N PRO A 34 -22.19 -0.23 -2.97
CA PRO A 34 -22.37 -1.63 -2.55
C PRO A 34 -21.19 -2.20 -1.74
N ALA A 35 -20.30 -1.35 -1.21
CA ALA A 35 -19.13 -1.79 -0.46
C ALA A 35 -19.53 -2.18 0.97
N PRO A 36 -18.99 -3.29 1.52
CA PRO A 36 -19.22 -3.65 2.91
C PRO A 36 -18.58 -2.62 3.85
N SER A 37 -18.99 -2.62 5.13
CA SER A 37 -18.38 -1.75 6.15
C SER A 37 -16.88 -2.06 6.36
N ALA A 38 -16.49 -3.32 6.19
CA ALA A 38 -15.14 -3.82 6.38
C ALA A 38 -14.84 -5.03 5.48
N VAL A 39 -13.58 -5.20 5.11
CA VAL A 39 -13.03 -6.45 4.55
C VAL A 39 -11.74 -6.85 5.24
N TYR A 40 -11.53 -8.15 5.37
CA TYR A 40 -10.45 -8.73 6.14
C TYR A 40 -9.35 -9.22 5.20
N VAL A 41 -8.10 -8.92 5.57
CA VAL A 41 -6.93 -9.14 4.72
C VAL A 41 -6.08 -10.26 5.31
N GLU A 42 -5.85 -11.28 4.50
CA GLU A 42 -5.01 -12.41 4.87
C GLU A 42 -3.94 -12.67 3.82
N ARG A 43 -2.71 -12.84 4.30
CA ARG A 43 -1.58 -13.23 3.44
C ARG A 43 -1.76 -14.66 2.93
N GLU A 44 -1.59 -14.85 1.63
CA GLU A 44 -1.51 -16.20 1.06
C GLU A 44 -0.07 -16.70 1.11
N LEU A 45 0.12 -17.89 1.66
CA LEU A 45 1.42 -18.51 1.80
C LEU A 45 1.71 -19.40 0.59
N PRO A 46 2.85 -19.21 -0.10
CA PRO A 46 3.28 -20.15 -1.13
C PRO A 46 3.70 -21.49 -0.51
N PRO A 47 3.90 -22.53 -1.33
CA PRO A 47 4.59 -23.74 -0.89
C PRO A 47 5.91 -23.39 -0.20
N GLY A 48 6.13 -23.92 1.01
CA GLY A 48 7.25 -23.53 1.88
C GLY A 48 6.91 -22.43 2.90
N GLY A 49 5.65 -22.00 2.99
CA GLY A 49 5.11 -21.23 4.11
C GLY A 49 5.69 -19.81 4.26
N ILE A 50 5.81 -19.35 5.51
CA ILE A 50 6.27 -17.99 5.84
C ILE A 50 7.69 -17.70 5.32
N PRO A 51 8.68 -18.61 5.42
CA PRO A 51 10.02 -18.37 4.87
C PRO A 51 10.00 -18.10 3.36
N ALA A 52 9.28 -18.93 2.60
CA ALA A 52 9.13 -18.77 1.15
C ALA A 52 8.44 -17.44 0.80
N TYR A 53 7.37 -17.08 1.52
CA TYR A 53 6.73 -15.78 1.37
C TYR A 53 7.70 -14.62 1.62
N ARG A 54 8.51 -14.69 2.68
CA ARG A 54 9.47 -13.62 3.01
C ARG A 54 10.54 -13.44 1.93
N LYS A 55 11.03 -14.55 1.37
CA LYS A 55 11.97 -14.52 0.24
C LYS A 55 11.33 -13.85 -0.97
N ALA A 56 10.12 -14.27 -1.35
CA ALA A 56 9.34 -13.68 -2.44
C ALA A 56 9.05 -12.18 -2.19
N ARG A 57 8.80 -11.81 -0.93
CA ARG A 57 8.58 -10.43 -0.52
C ARG A 57 9.77 -9.53 -0.78
N GLY A 58 11.00 -10.07 -0.70
CA GLY A 58 12.24 -9.37 -1.00
C GLY A 58 12.36 -8.92 -2.47
N SER A 59 11.86 -9.72 -3.42
CA SER A 59 11.82 -9.33 -4.84
C SER A 59 10.67 -8.37 -5.16
N GLY A 60 9.68 -8.28 -4.28
CA GLY A 60 8.49 -7.45 -4.43
C GLY A 60 7.21 -8.25 -4.66
N ALA A 61 7.27 -9.59 -4.72
CA ALA A 61 6.06 -10.41 -4.81
C ALA A 61 5.22 -10.31 -3.53
N ARG A 62 3.90 -10.29 -3.71
CA ARG A 62 2.85 -10.26 -2.70
C ARG A 62 1.65 -11.05 -3.22
N SER A 63 1.15 -11.94 -2.39
CA SER A 63 -0.13 -12.62 -2.62
C SER A 63 -0.96 -12.58 -1.33
N PHE A 64 -2.22 -12.21 -1.45
CA PHE A 64 -3.15 -12.11 -0.32
C PHE A 64 -4.61 -12.19 -0.77
N ALA A 65 -5.45 -12.69 0.13
CA ALA A 65 -6.89 -12.73 -0.03
C ALA A 65 -7.55 -11.59 0.73
N LEU A 66 -8.65 -11.11 0.17
CA LEU A 66 -9.62 -10.23 0.82
C LEU A 66 -10.87 -11.07 1.12
N TRP A 67 -11.28 -11.09 2.38
CA TRP A 67 -12.44 -11.81 2.90
C TRP A 67 -13.54 -10.84 3.32
N ALA A 68 -14.80 -11.25 3.17
CA ALA A 68 -15.96 -10.48 3.61
C ALA A 68 -16.08 -10.46 5.15
N ASP A 69 -15.51 -11.45 5.82
CA ASP A 69 -15.64 -11.68 7.26
C ASP A 69 -14.31 -12.14 7.91
N ASP A 70 -14.26 -12.10 9.24
CA ASP A 70 -13.06 -12.45 10.01
C ASP A 70 -12.78 -13.96 10.07
N ARG A 71 -13.76 -14.80 9.73
CA ARG A 71 -13.70 -16.28 9.77
C ARG A 71 -13.44 -16.92 8.40
N ARG A 72 -13.12 -16.12 7.39
CA ARG A 72 -12.79 -16.59 6.03
C ARG A 72 -13.96 -17.32 5.34
N THR A 73 -15.20 -16.97 5.64
CA THR A 73 -16.37 -17.67 5.05
C THR A 73 -16.57 -17.34 3.59
N ALA A 74 -16.35 -16.08 3.19
CA ALA A 74 -16.53 -15.64 1.81
C ALA A 74 -15.37 -14.79 1.32
N ARG A 75 -14.73 -15.22 0.24
CA ARG A 75 -13.64 -14.47 -0.40
C ARG A 75 -14.23 -13.46 -1.37
N VAL A 76 -13.81 -12.20 -1.30
CA VAL A 76 -14.29 -11.13 -2.18
C VAL A 76 -13.32 -10.81 -3.31
N ALA A 77 -12.02 -10.97 -3.06
CA ALA A 77 -10.99 -10.83 -4.08
C ALA A 77 -9.68 -11.51 -3.65
N THR A 78 -8.86 -11.84 -4.64
CA THR A 78 -7.50 -12.36 -4.46
C THR A 78 -6.53 -11.47 -5.23
N VAL A 79 -5.40 -11.14 -4.60
CA VAL A 79 -4.29 -10.46 -5.25
C VAL A 79 -3.16 -11.44 -5.44
N THR A 80 -2.73 -11.62 -6.68
CA THR A 80 -1.65 -12.53 -7.06
C THR A 80 -0.55 -11.77 -7.79
N THR A 81 0.71 -12.12 -7.50
CA THR A 81 1.84 -11.60 -8.27
C THR A 81 1.98 -12.35 -9.59
N LEU A 82 1.89 -11.63 -10.71
CA LEU A 82 2.19 -12.16 -12.04
C LEU A 82 3.70 -12.16 -12.31
N SER A 83 4.39 -11.09 -11.91
CA SER A 83 5.85 -10.98 -12.03
C SER A 83 6.40 -10.00 -11.01
N ALA A 84 7.62 -10.24 -10.52
CA ALA A 84 8.32 -9.34 -9.61
C ALA A 84 9.83 -9.41 -9.87
N THR A 85 10.29 -8.67 -10.88
CA THR A 85 11.67 -8.72 -11.37
C THR A 85 12.20 -7.31 -11.66
N GLY A 86 13.50 -7.07 -11.43
CA GLY A 86 14.14 -5.82 -11.81
C GLY A 86 13.61 -4.56 -11.12
N GLY A 87 12.89 -4.70 -10.00
CA GLY A 87 12.24 -3.56 -9.32
C GLY A 87 10.86 -3.20 -9.86
N VAL A 88 10.34 -3.95 -10.83
CA VAL A 88 8.95 -3.87 -11.30
C VAL A 88 8.18 -5.07 -10.76
N ALA A 89 7.02 -4.82 -10.16
CA ALA A 89 6.12 -5.87 -9.70
C ALA A 89 4.73 -5.66 -10.32
N ARG A 90 4.20 -6.70 -10.97
CA ARG A 90 2.87 -6.73 -11.58
C ARG A 90 1.98 -7.66 -10.77
N PHE A 91 0.82 -7.14 -10.41
CA PHE A 91 -0.19 -7.83 -9.63
C PHE A 91 -1.49 -7.89 -10.42
N GLN A 92 -2.20 -9.00 -10.28
CA GLN A 92 -3.54 -9.19 -10.77
C GLN A 92 -4.50 -9.20 -9.58
N VAL A 93 -5.63 -8.53 -9.73
CA VAL A 93 -6.72 -8.57 -8.76
C VAL A 93 -7.89 -9.31 -9.40
N VAL A 94 -8.24 -10.44 -8.81
CA VAL A 94 -9.30 -11.32 -9.29
C VAL A 94 -10.41 -11.35 -8.24
N GLY A 95 -11.67 -11.27 -8.66
CA GLY A 95 -12.80 -11.32 -7.76
C GLY A 95 -13.16 -12.73 -7.30
N ALA A 96 -14.29 -12.85 -6.59
CA ALA A 96 -14.72 -14.09 -5.96
C ALA A 96 -15.01 -15.22 -6.94
N HIS A 97 -15.47 -14.89 -8.15
CA HIS A 97 -15.90 -15.83 -9.19
C HIS A 97 -14.84 -15.98 -10.31
N GLY A 98 -13.61 -15.51 -10.08
CA GLY A 98 -12.55 -15.54 -11.09
C GLY A 98 -12.57 -14.36 -12.06
N GLU A 99 -13.46 -13.38 -11.86
CA GLU A 99 -13.54 -12.19 -12.69
C GLU A 99 -12.30 -11.31 -12.54
N LEU A 100 -11.72 -10.84 -13.65
CA LEU A 100 -10.60 -9.90 -13.60
C LEU A 100 -11.11 -8.51 -13.22
N LEU A 101 -10.78 -8.07 -12.00
CA LEU A 101 -11.16 -6.74 -11.51
C LEU A 101 -10.17 -5.67 -11.98
N GLY A 102 -8.90 -6.05 -12.17
CA GLY A 102 -7.88 -5.15 -12.71
C GLY A 102 -6.46 -5.64 -12.48
N THR A 103 -5.50 -4.81 -12.91
CA THR A 103 -4.07 -5.05 -12.68
C THR A 103 -3.43 -3.85 -12.02
N ILE A 104 -2.39 -4.13 -11.22
CA ILE A 104 -1.64 -3.10 -10.50
C ILE A 104 -0.16 -3.32 -10.80
N VAL A 105 0.52 -2.28 -11.28
CA VAL A 105 1.96 -2.33 -11.54
C VAL A 105 2.67 -1.34 -10.62
N ARG A 106 3.70 -1.82 -9.93
CA ARG A 106 4.59 -1.01 -9.12
C ARG A 106 5.97 -0.98 -9.75
N GLU A 107 6.43 0.18 -10.16
CA GLU A 107 7.81 0.42 -10.60
C GLU A 107 8.57 1.11 -9.47
N LYS A 108 9.68 0.53 -9.01
CA LYS A 108 10.51 1.12 -7.94
C LYS A 108 11.34 2.28 -8.50
N ALA A 109 11.47 3.36 -7.72
CA ALA A 109 12.41 4.44 -8.04
C ALA A 109 13.84 3.92 -8.23
N LEU A 110 14.58 4.51 -9.16
CA LEU A 110 15.98 4.22 -9.51
C LEU A 110 16.23 2.78 -10.02
N ARG A 111 15.18 1.99 -10.26
CA ARG A 111 15.27 0.69 -10.94
C ARG A 111 14.35 0.72 -12.17
N GLY A 112 14.92 0.49 -13.36
CA GLY A 112 14.20 0.66 -14.63
C GLY A 112 14.24 2.08 -15.21
N GLY A 113 15.30 2.85 -14.93
CA GLY A 113 15.56 4.16 -15.58
C GLY A 113 14.70 5.34 -15.10
N ARG A 114 13.87 5.17 -14.05
CA ARG A 114 12.95 6.21 -13.57
C ARG A 114 13.31 6.76 -12.20
N LEU A 115 13.16 8.07 -12.02
CA LEU A 115 13.50 8.78 -10.78
C LEU A 115 12.50 8.57 -9.62
N ARG A 116 11.31 8.01 -9.88
CA ARG A 116 10.23 7.87 -8.88
C ARG A 116 9.54 6.53 -8.90
N THR A 117 8.97 6.19 -7.75
CA THR A 117 8.11 5.01 -7.65
C THR A 117 6.78 5.33 -8.33
N ARG A 118 6.43 4.56 -9.36
CA ARG A 118 5.18 4.66 -10.11
C ARG A 118 4.27 3.52 -9.71
N TRP A 119 2.98 3.83 -9.56
CA TRP A 119 1.90 2.89 -9.38
C TRP A 119 0.96 3.07 -10.55
N ILE A 120 0.75 2.03 -11.32
CA ILE A 120 -0.19 2.00 -12.43
C ILE A 120 -1.33 1.09 -11.98
N VAL A 121 -2.56 1.53 -12.19
CA VAL A 121 -3.77 0.76 -11.90
C VAL A 121 -4.56 0.72 -13.20
N THR A 122 -4.76 -0.47 -13.75
CA THR A 122 -5.58 -0.69 -14.93
C THR A 122 -6.86 -1.39 -14.49
N GLN A 123 -7.99 -0.75 -14.74
CA GLN A 123 -9.31 -1.30 -14.46
C GLN A 123 -9.70 -2.36 -15.51
N SER A 124 -10.76 -3.13 -15.24
CA SER A 124 -11.27 -4.16 -16.16
C SER A 124 -11.76 -3.59 -17.49
N ASP A 125 -12.18 -2.33 -17.52
CA ASP A 125 -12.57 -1.57 -18.71
C ASP A 125 -11.37 -1.06 -19.55
N GLY A 126 -10.14 -1.32 -19.10
CA GLY A 126 -8.91 -0.88 -19.75
C GLY A 126 -8.47 0.55 -19.39
N LEU A 127 -9.21 1.28 -18.55
CA LEU A 127 -8.80 2.61 -18.11
C LEU A 127 -7.56 2.52 -17.21
N GLU A 128 -6.45 3.11 -17.67
CA GLU A 128 -5.21 3.19 -16.94
C GLU A 128 -5.12 4.48 -16.11
N ALA A 129 -4.96 4.32 -14.80
CA ALA A 129 -4.69 5.39 -13.87
C ALA A 129 -3.24 5.32 -13.39
N VAL A 130 -2.52 6.44 -13.47
CA VAL A 130 -1.09 6.51 -13.14
C VAL A 130 -0.84 7.38 -11.93
N GLY A 131 -0.32 6.78 -10.86
CA GLY A 131 0.05 7.41 -9.60
C GLY A 131 1.55 7.50 -9.41
N LEU A 132 2.04 8.70 -9.09
CA LEU A 132 3.44 8.91 -8.72
C LEU A 132 3.55 9.15 -7.21
N LYS A 133 4.52 8.49 -6.56
CA LYS A 133 4.76 8.63 -5.13
C LYS A 133 5.68 9.82 -4.82
N GLY A 134 5.19 10.74 -3.97
CA GLY A 134 5.94 11.87 -3.42
C GLY A 134 5.70 13.21 -4.11
N ARG A 135 6.08 14.32 -3.45
CA ARG A 135 6.11 15.67 -4.03
C ARG A 135 7.53 16.03 -4.48
N ILE A 136 7.69 16.56 -5.69
CA ILE A 136 9.00 17.04 -6.20
C ILE A 136 9.61 18.11 -5.29
N VAL A 137 8.77 19.04 -4.81
CA VAL A 137 9.16 20.17 -3.97
C VAL A 137 9.82 19.71 -2.66
N TRP A 138 9.38 18.60 -2.10
CA TRP A 138 10.00 18.06 -0.88
C TRP A 138 11.39 17.49 -1.13
N TRP A 139 11.62 16.89 -2.31
CA TRP A 139 12.94 16.43 -2.72
C TRP A 139 13.92 17.60 -2.80
N TRP A 140 13.51 18.72 -3.42
CA TRP A 140 14.29 19.95 -3.47
C TRP A 140 14.60 20.52 -2.08
N MET A 141 13.60 20.58 -1.21
CA MET A 141 13.79 21.08 0.16
C MET A 141 14.74 20.18 0.96
N TRP A 142 14.69 18.87 0.76
CA TRP A 142 15.61 17.91 1.40
C TRP A 142 17.06 18.12 0.94
N TRP A 143 17.31 18.41 -0.34
CA TRP A 143 18.63 18.78 -0.83
C TRP A 143 19.14 20.09 -0.25
N LEU A 144 18.26 21.09 -0.06
CA LEU A 144 18.63 22.37 0.55
C LEU A 144 18.95 22.26 2.04
N LEU A 145 18.33 21.31 2.75
CA LEU A 145 18.57 21.05 4.18
C LEU A 145 19.78 20.13 4.45
N LEU A 146 20.32 19.49 3.42
CA LEU A 146 21.48 18.58 3.52
C LEU A 146 22.72 19.25 4.15
N PRO A 147 23.17 20.46 3.73
CA PRO A 147 24.30 21.13 4.40
C PRO A 147 24.02 21.45 5.87
N PHE A 148 22.78 21.80 6.23
CA PHE A 148 22.39 22.07 7.61
C PHE A 148 22.41 20.80 8.48
N MET A 149 22.03 19.65 7.93
CA MET A 149 22.12 18.35 8.61
C MET A 149 23.57 17.94 8.87
N VAL A 150 24.48 18.19 7.92
CA VAL A 150 25.93 17.97 8.12
C VAL A 150 26.47 18.88 9.21
N LEU A 151 26.07 20.15 9.23
CA LEU A 151 26.48 21.10 10.26
C LEU A 151 26.00 20.67 11.66
N ILE A 152 24.74 20.24 11.81
CA ILE A 152 24.22 19.70 13.07
C ILE A 152 25.00 18.47 13.50
N LEU A 153 25.29 17.54 12.58
CA LEU A 153 26.08 16.34 12.89
C LEU A 153 27.48 16.70 13.41
N VAL A 154 28.16 17.65 12.76
CA VAL A 154 29.49 18.13 13.19
C VAL A 154 29.41 18.76 14.58
N ILE A 155 28.41 19.61 14.83
CA ILE A 155 28.20 20.22 16.15
C ILE A 155 27.90 19.15 17.21
N SER A 156 27.02 18.17 16.92
CA SER A 156 26.68 17.09 17.86
C SER A 156 27.86 16.16 18.18
N VAL A 157 28.77 15.95 17.23
CA VAL A 157 30.02 15.18 17.46
C VAL A 157 30.99 15.97 18.36
N ILE A 158 30.99 17.30 18.28
CA ILE A 158 31.82 18.17 19.11
C ILE A 158 31.24 18.33 20.53
N ASP A 159 29.91 18.44 20.67
CA ASP A 159 29.21 18.63 21.96
C ASP A 159 28.83 17.32 22.69
N GLY A 160 29.22 16.15 22.16
CA GLY A 160 29.01 14.85 22.81
C GLY A 160 27.55 14.47 23.10
N THR A 161 26.58 15.17 22.51
CA THR A 161 25.15 14.96 22.76
C THR A 161 24.55 14.05 21.68
N PRO A 162 23.89 12.94 22.04
CA PRO A 162 23.21 12.07 21.09
C PRO A 162 22.11 12.88 20.39
N GLY A 163 22.28 13.12 19.09
CA GLY A 163 21.34 13.87 18.27
C GLY A 163 19.93 13.27 18.34
N ASN A 164 19.02 14.07 18.88
CA ASN A 164 17.59 13.85 19.02
C ASN A 164 16.96 12.83 18.06
N GLU A 165 16.57 11.69 18.63
CA GLU A 165 15.65 10.71 18.06
C GLU A 165 14.21 11.29 18.02
N GLY A 166 13.95 12.27 17.16
CA GLY A 166 12.73 13.09 17.24
C GLY A 166 12.13 13.53 15.90
N GLY A 167 11.47 12.63 15.19
CA GLY A 167 10.15 12.90 14.57
C GLY A 167 9.99 13.82 13.34
N LEU A 168 10.98 14.55 12.84
CA LEU A 168 10.75 15.60 11.82
C LEU A 168 10.82 15.18 10.34
N ALA A 169 11.34 14.00 10.01
CA ALA A 169 11.52 13.54 8.63
C ALA A 169 10.58 12.39 8.25
N ARG A 170 9.25 12.55 8.43
CA ARG A 170 8.29 11.61 7.86
C ARG A 170 8.01 12.00 6.40
N PRO A 171 8.41 11.20 5.40
CA PRO A 171 8.18 11.56 4.00
C PRO A 171 6.66 11.69 3.73
N PRO A 172 6.19 12.82 3.17
CA PRO A 172 4.80 12.97 2.79
C PRO A 172 4.44 11.99 1.67
N ARG A 173 3.69 10.95 2.03
CA ARG A 173 3.35 9.77 1.21
C ARG A 173 1.98 9.93 0.54
N ARG A 174 1.75 11.01 -0.21
CA ARG A 174 0.55 11.15 -1.05
C ARG A 174 0.81 10.55 -2.43
N ILE A 175 -0.18 9.84 -2.98
CA ILE A 175 -0.16 9.36 -4.36
C ILE A 175 -1.49 9.78 -5.00
N ARG A 176 -1.43 10.44 -6.14
CA ARG A 176 -2.61 10.80 -6.94
C ARG A 176 -2.53 10.02 -8.23
N TRP A 177 -3.49 9.14 -8.50
CA TRP A 177 -3.58 8.50 -9.80
C TRP A 177 -4.38 9.39 -10.74
N ARG A 178 -3.86 9.57 -11.95
CA ARG A 178 -4.51 10.36 -13.00
C ARG A 178 -4.89 9.45 -14.17
N ALA A 179 -6.10 9.62 -14.69
CA ALA A 179 -6.60 8.96 -15.89
C ALA A 179 -7.44 10.00 -16.66
N ASN A 180 -7.22 10.15 -17.97
CA ASN A 180 -7.99 11.07 -18.84
C ASN A 180 -8.18 12.49 -18.27
N GLY A 181 -7.12 13.08 -17.69
CA GLY A 181 -7.16 14.42 -17.08
C GLY A 181 -7.84 14.50 -15.70
N GLN A 182 -8.51 13.43 -15.26
CA GLN A 182 -9.16 13.32 -13.95
C GLN A 182 -8.23 12.68 -12.91
N VAL A 183 -8.58 12.81 -11.63
CA VAL A 183 -7.89 12.17 -10.50
C VAL A 183 -8.81 11.11 -9.87
N PRO A 184 -8.94 9.91 -10.48
CA PRO A 184 -9.88 8.90 -9.99
C PRO A 184 -9.52 8.36 -8.60
N LEU A 185 -8.22 8.35 -8.24
CA LEU A 185 -7.74 7.81 -6.97
C LEU A 185 -6.78 8.77 -6.28
N GLU A 186 -6.91 8.87 -4.97
CA GLU A 186 -5.98 9.63 -4.16
C GLU A 186 -5.68 8.93 -2.83
N PHE A 187 -4.43 8.53 -2.66
CA PHE A 187 -3.92 8.01 -1.39
C PHE A 187 -3.32 9.13 -0.56
N ARG A 188 -3.80 9.27 0.69
CA ARG A 188 -3.27 10.12 1.74
C ARG A 188 -2.68 9.25 2.84
N SER A 189 -1.36 9.32 3.01
CA SER A 189 -0.68 8.55 4.07
C SER A 189 -0.97 9.03 5.48
N GLY A 190 -1.38 10.30 5.67
CA GLY A 190 -1.94 10.72 6.95
C GLY A 190 -3.29 10.03 7.13
N GLY A 191 -3.30 8.95 7.91
CA GLY A 191 -4.52 8.16 8.19
C GLY A 191 -4.75 6.93 7.32
N ASN A 192 -3.81 6.53 6.43
CA ASN A 192 -3.97 5.38 5.53
C ASN A 192 -5.32 5.40 4.76
N LYS A 193 -5.61 6.52 4.10
CA LYS A 193 -6.88 6.73 3.39
C LYS A 193 -6.64 6.73 1.89
N LEU A 194 -7.46 6.00 1.15
CA LEU A 194 -7.56 6.02 -0.30
C LEU A 194 -8.94 6.58 -0.66
N HIS A 195 -8.96 7.72 -1.32
CA HIS A 195 -10.17 8.33 -1.85
C HIS A 195 -10.40 7.82 -3.27
N LEU A 196 -11.57 7.24 -3.51
CA LEU A 196 -12.11 6.85 -4.81
C LEU A 196 -13.03 8.01 -5.26
N HIS A 197 -12.53 8.89 -6.12
CA HIS A 197 -13.30 10.07 -6.55
C HIS A 197 -14.26 9.78 -7.69
N THR A 198 -14.03 8.68 -8.42
CA THR A 198 -14.84 8.29 -9.58
C THR A 198 -15.77 7.13 -9.20
N PRO A 199 -17.09 7.25 -9.41
CA PRO A 199 -18.08 6.23 -9.03
C PRO A 199 -18.00 4.91 -9.82
N GLY A 200 -17.11 4.81 -10.83
CA GLY A 200 -16.90 3.59 -11.62
C GLY A 200 -15.80 2.66 -11.11
N VAL A 201 -15.00 3.07 -10.11
CA VAL A 201 -13.90 2.22 -9.62
C VAL A 201 -14.45 1.17 -8.66
N ASP A 202 -14.22 -0.11 -8.97
CA ASP A 202 -14.58 -1.23 -8.09
C ASP A 202 -13.90 -1.07 -6.71
N TRP A 203 -14.70 -1.13 -5.65
CA TRP A 203 -14.24 -1.00 -4.27
C TRP A 203 -13.25 -2.11 -3.89
N ARG A 204 -13.39 -3.33 -4.46
CA ARG A 204 -12.49 -4.47 -4.24
C ARG A 204 -11.10 -4.16 -4.80
N LEU A 205 -11.04 -3.52 -5.96
CA LEU A 205 -9.78 -3.05 -6.56
C LEU A 205 -9.14 -1.96 -5.69
N GLY A 206 -9.94 -1.03 -5.15
CA GLY A 206 -9.48 -0.02 -4.19
C GLY A 206 -8.91 -0.64 -2.90
N ALA A 207 -9.60 -1.65 -2.36
CA ALA A 207 -9.17 -2.39 -1.17
C ALA A 207 -7.87 -3.17 -1.41
N ALA A 208 -7.72 -3.80 -2.59
CA ALA A 208 -6.50 -4.46 -3.00
C ALA A 208 -5.33 -3.45 -3.12
N LEU A 209 -5.57 -2.29 -3.74
CA LEU A 209 -4.57 -1.25 -3.91
C LEU A 209 -4.06 -0.71 -2.58
N ILE A 210 -4.95 -0.34 -1.66
CA ILE A 210 -4.53 0.20 -0.36
C ILE A 210 -3.75 -0.84 0.46
N THR A 211 -4.15 -2.10 0.36
CA THR A 211 -3.48 -3.23 1.01
C THR A 211 -2.06 -3.45 0.46
N LEU A 212 -1.88 -3.38 -0.85
CA LEU A 212 -0.57 -3.40 -1.49
C LEU A 212 0.28 -2.20 -1.08
N LEU A 213 -0.27 -0.99 -1.10
CA LEU A 213 0.48 0.22 -0.70
C LEU A 213 1.03 0.10 0.73
N ARG A 214 0.22 -0.47 1.64
CA ARG A 214 0.62 -0.72 3.03
C ARG A 214 1.64 -1.85 3.16
N SER A 215 1.59 -2.88 2.33
CA SER A 215 2.57 -3.99 2.36
C SER A 215 3.99 -3.54 1.96
N PHE A 216 4.11 -2.48 1.15
CA PHE A 216 5.39 -1.84 0.78
C PHE A 216 5.80 -0.66 1.69
N GLY A 217 5.01 -0.32 2.70
CA GLY A 217 5.33 0.72 3.68
C GLY A 217 6.33 0.26 4.75
N ALA A 218 6.93 1.23 5.46
CA ALA A 218 7.65 0.92 6.70
C ALA A 218 6.65 0.32 7.71
N GLY A 219 6.95 -0.87 8.23
CA GLY A 219 6.02 -1.63 9.08
C GLY A 219 4.84 -2.25 8.32
N GLY A 220 5.05 -2.66 7.05
CA GLY A 220 4.00 -3.29 6.26
C GLY A 220 3.33 -4.46 6.98
N TRP A 221 2.01 -4.53 6.86
CA TRP A 221 1.15 -5.45 7.63
C TRP A 221 1.58 -6.92 7.49
N ASP A 222 2.06 -7.28 6.30
CA ASP A 222 2.48 -8.62 5.91
C ASP A 222 3.91 -8.99 6.33
N ALA A 223 4.60 -8.10 7.05
CA ALA A 223 5.99 -8.28 7.49
C ALA A 223 6.13 -9.21 8.71
N ALA A 224 5.02 -9.53 9.39
CA ALA A 224 5.06 -10.34 10.60
C ALA A 224 5.63 -11.74 10.34
N LYS A 225 6.44 -12.22 11.30
CA LYS A 225 7.13 -13.52 11.25
C LYS A 225 6.23 -14.72 11.59
N LYS A 226 4.97 -14.47 11.97
CA LYS A 226 4.02 -15.48 12.43
C LYS A 226 2.78 -15.40 11.56
#